data_AF-F4BWD5-F1
#
_entry.id   AF-F4BWD5-F1
#
_cell.length_a   1.000
_cell.length_b   1.000
_cell.length_c   1.000
_cell.angle_alpha   90.00
_cell.angle_beta   90.00
_cell.angle_gamma   90.00
#
_symmetry.space_group_name_H-M   'P 1'
#
loop_
_entity.id
_entity.type
_entity.pdbx_description
1 polymer ?
#
loop_
_entity_poly.entity_id
_entity_poly.type
_entity_poly.pdbx_seq_one_letter_code
_entity_poly.pdbx_strand_id
1 'polypeptide(L)'
;MDQSVQESSSAQPQKKCSACSAKSSPEGSKTSGNEKSENKGTCGLKSLPFVYVLGQIEARFPNRSIEKEYVQIIERSKSANLDHQQAFHSVLSQPENRYLARKLSWILTMEGVPIYILLPTGPEDLNILLEAIRPPACPLDRQVVVGRKGPVAPPEMCGLEVPMVLVDHLYSLEYNDFIKSIRSESVTDEKFKAIARETFLRMMQLADNIGSTDKHRALNYLSVRYPAIYVKAAEELERNFLLTSVNAIFSRLSDNRKIVSVIQSFTNKETGAVEKYFVRVDLTEEFPFIVTKMAPYYDR
;
A
#
# COMPACT_ATOMS: atom_id res chain seq x y z
N MET A 1 -73.68 -43.23 12.79
CA MET A 1 -72.44 -43.61 13.50
C MET A 1 -71.45 -42.47 13.27
N ASP A 2 -71.73 -41.24 13.70
CA ASP A 2 -71.84 -40.72 15.08
C ASP A 2 -70.58 -40.94 15.92
N GLN A 3 -69.77 -39.88 16.02
CA GLN A 3 -69.36 -39.14 17.23
C GLN A 3 -68.27 -38.14 16.80
N SER A 4 -68.51 -36.83 16.67
CA SER A 4 -68.94 -35.78 17.62
C SER A 4 -67.77 -34.88 18.05
N VAL A 5 -67.88 -33.66 17.54
CA VAL A 5 -67.19 -32.39 17.83
C VAL A 5 -67.21 -32.02 19.32
N GLN A 6 -66.18 -31.29 19.78
CA GLN A 6 -66.36 -30.18 20.73
C GLN A 6 -65.28 -29.10 20.59
N GLU A 7 -65.75 -27.88 20.33
CA GLU A 7 -65.03 -26.59 20.33
C GLU A 7 -64.88 -26.01 21.74
N SER A 8 -63.87 -25.16 21.95
CA SER A 8 -63.93 -23.86 22.67
C SER A 8 -62.52 -23.24 22.65
N SER A 9 -62.27 -22.12 21.97
CA SER A 9 -62.61 -20.72 22.28
C SER A 9 -61.66 -20.03 23.28
N SER A 10 -60.94 -19.04 22.74
CA SER A 10 -60.68 -17.68 23.27
C SER A 10 -59.38 -17.33 24.02
N ALA A 11 -58.92 -16.12 23.63
CA ALA A 11 -58.11 -15.14 24.36
C ALA A 11 -56.56 -15.19 24.23
N GLN A 12 -56.05 -14.43 23.25
CA GLN A 12 -54.77 -13.72 23.38
C GLN A 12 -54.84 -12.71 24.54
N PRO A 13 -53.69 -12.42 25.17
CA PRO A 13 -53.28 -11.02 25.21
C PRO A 13 -51.80 -10.80 24.90
N GLN A 14 -51.57 -9.76 24.10
CA GLN A 14 -50.31 -9.09 23.84
C GLN A 14 -49.58 -8.70 25.15
N LYS A 15 -48.26 -8.97 25.22
CA LYS A 15 -47.31 -8.28 26.11
C LYS A 15 -46.11 -7.87 25.24
N LYS A 16 -46.15 -6.66 24.66
CA LYS A 16 -45.56 -5.41 25.17
C LYS A 16 -44.04 -5.50 25.38
N CYS A 17 -43.32 -4.94 24.41
CA CYS A 17 -41.96 -4.45 24.53
C CYS A 17 -41.86 -3.52 25.74
N SER A 18 -40.95 -3.80 26.67
CA SER A 18 -40.68 -2.95 27.81
C SER A 18 -39.66 -1.88 27.44
N ALA A 19 -40.16 -0.66 27.24
CA ALA A 19 -39.42 0.55 27.48
C ALA A 19 -39.21 0.74 29.00
N CYS A 20 -37.99 1.09 29.40
CA CYS A 20 -37.70 1.85 30.62
C CYS A 20 -36.83 3.02 30.15
N SER A 21 -37.43 4.16 29.81
CA SER A 21 -37.94 5.20 30.72
C SER A 21 -36.89 5.65 31.70
N ALA A 22 -36.26 6.76 31.31
CA ALA A 22 -35.50 7.66 32.15
C ALA A 22 -36.33 8.07 33.38
N LYS A 23 -35.68 8.06 34.56
CA LYS A 23 -36.12 8.82 35.72
C LYS A 23 -35.15 9.98 35.92
N SER A 24 -35.63 11.16 35.61
CA SER A 24 -35.11 12.44 36.06
C SER A 24 -35.51 12.68 37.52
N SER A 25 -34.55 13.02 38.37
CA SER A 25 -34.78 13.86 39.55
C SER A 25 -33.74 15.00 39.53
N PRO A 26 -34.16 16.26 39.75
CA PRO A 26 -33.31 17.43 39.62
C PRO A 26 -32.80 17.91 40.99
N GLU A 27 -31.55 18.38 41.02
CA GLU A 27 -30.93 19.35 41.94
C GLU A 27 -29.41 19.13 41.77
N GLY A 28 -28.55 20.04 41.31
CA GLY A 28 -28.64 21.48 41.17
C GLY A 28 -27.28 22.04 41.61
N SER A 29 -26.29 22.10 40.72
CA SER A 29 -25.23 23.11 40.81
C SER A 29 -24.55 23.28 39.45
N LYS A 30 -24.29 24.54 39.13
CA LYS A 30 -23.99 25.10 37.81
C LYS A 30 -22.49 25.01 37.52
N THR A 31 -22.13 24.74 36.26
CA THR A 31 -21.15 25.56 35.49
C THR A 31 -21.14 25.22 34.00
N SER A 32 -21.72 26.13 33.21
CA SER A 32 -21.23 26.69 31.94
C SER A 32 -20.50 25.78 30.93
N GLY A 33 -21.08 25.67 29.72
CA GLY A 33 -20.36 25.36 28.49
C GLY A 33 -21.29 24.91 27.37
N ASN A 34 -21.57 25.80 26.41
CA ASN A 34 -22.39 25.53 25.22
C ASN A 34 -21.82 24.35 24.41
N GLU A 35 -22.49 23.20 24.41
CA GLU A 35 -22.29 22.17 23.38
C GLU A 35 -23.31 22.40 22.26
N LYS A 36 -22.84 23.03 21.18
CA LYS A 36 -23.51 22.92 19.89
C LYS A 36 -23.24 21.52 19.33
N SER A 37 -24.29 20.71 19.36
CA SER A 37 -24.45 19.53 18.53
C SER A 37 -24.28 19.92 17.07
N GLU A 38 -23.18 19.49 16.43
CA GLU A 38 -23.01 19.63 14.99
C GLU A 38 -22.67 18.27 14.35
N ASN A 39 -23.66 17.77 13.60
CA ASN A 39 -23.57 16.97 12.39
C ASN A 39 -22.67 15.73 12.37
N LYS A 40 -23.28 14.59 12.74
CA LYS A 40 -22.95 13.29 12.14
C LYS A 40 -23.37 13.29 10.66
N GLY A 41 -22.41 13.53 9.77
CA GLY A 41 -22.60 13.33 8.34
C GLY A 41 -21.35 13.70 7.56
N THR A 42 -20.68 12.68 6.99
CA THR A 42 -19.59 12.79 5.98
C THR A 42 -18.22 13.36 6.41
N CYS A 43 -17.65 12.92 7.55
CA CYS A 43 -16.28 13.32 7.94
C CYS A 43 -15.40 12.14 8.43
N GLY A 44 -15.05 11.22 7.53
CA GLY A 44 -14.09 10.14 7.84
C GLY A 44 -13.08 9.81 6.73
N LEU A 45 -13.36 10.20 5.49
CA LEU A 45 -12.49 9.90 4.32
C LEU A 45 -11.44 10.98 4.05
N LYS A 46 -11.63 12.21 4.54
CA LYS A 46 -10.69 13.34 4.36
C LYS A 46 -9.54 13.37 5.39
N SER A 47 -9.59 12.50 6.40
CA SER A 47 -8.62 12.49 7.51
C SER A 47 -7.75 11.23 7.55
N LEU A 48 -7.84 10.35 6.55
CA LEU A 48 -7.06 9.13 6.54
C LEU A 48 -5.59 9.44 6.21
N PRO A 49 -4.62 8.85 6.94
CA PRO A 49 -3.21 9.04 6.64
C PRO A 49 -2.86 8.43 5.29
N PHE A 50 -2.02 9.14 4.53
CA PHE A 50 -1.53 8.68 3.24
C PHE A 50 -0.46 7.60 3.38
N VAL A 51 -0.42 6.71 2.40
CA VAL A 51 0.59 5.66 2.24
C VAL A 51 1.24 5.80 0.88
N TYR A 52 2.55 5.57 0.84
CA TYR A 52 3.32 5.37 -0.39
C TYR A 52 4.25 4.19 -0.13
N VAL A 53 3.94 3.03 -0.69
CA VAL A 53 4.59 1.76 -0.33
C VAL A 53 4.95 0.94 -1.57
N LEU A 54 6.07 0.22 -1.48
CA LEU A 54 6.51 -0.74 -2.49
C LEU A 54 6.32 -2.14 -1.92
N GLY A 55 5.94 -3.09 -2.76
CA GLY A 55 5.82 -4.47 -2.34
C GLY A 55 5.53 -5.42 -3.48
N GLN A 56 5.04 -6.60 -3.14
CA GLN A 56 4.49 -7.58 -4.06
C GLN A 56 3.00 -7.77 -3.78
N ILE A 57 2.22 -8.06 -4.82
CA ILE A 57 0.79 -8.29 -4.66
C ILE A 57 0.49 -9.78 -4.74
N GLU A 58 -0.27 -10.24 -3.76
CA GLU A 58 -0.86 -11.58 -3.72
C GLU A 58 -2.38 -11.46 -3.79
N ALA A 59 -3.01 -12.48 -4.37
CA ALA A 59 -4.46 -12.65 -4.31
C ALA A 59 -4.80 -13.87 -3.47
N ARG A 60 -5.76 -13.71 -2.55
CA ARG A 60 -6.29 -14.81 -1.74
C ARG A 60 -7.79 -14.91 -1.90
N PHE A 61 -8.31 -16.13 -1.82
CA PHE A 61 -9.75 -16.35 -1.74
C PHE A 61 -10.25 -15.91 -0.36
N PRO A 62 -11.22 -14.99 -0.28
CA PRO A 62 -11.75 -14.56 1.03
C PRO A 62 -12.54 -15.65 1.72
N ASN A 63 -13.12 -16.60 0.96
CA ASN A 63 -13.92 -17.68 1.49
C ASN A 63 -13.99 -18.87 0.51
N ARG A 64 -14.44 -20.00 1.05
CA ARG A 64 -14.57 -21.27 0.32
C ARG A 64 -15.52 -21.21 -0.88
N SER A 65 -16.51 -20.32 -0.89
CA SER A 65 -17.45 -20.22 -2.01
C SER A 65 -16.75 -19.68 -3.25
N ILE A 66 -15.90 -18.65 -3.12
CA ILE A 66 -15.14 -18.08 -4.24
C ILE A 66 -14.09 -19.07 -4.73
N GLU A 67 -13.40 -19.75 -3.80
CA GLU A 67 -12.44 -20.81 -4.12
C GLU A 67 -13.10 -21.94 -4.94
N LYS A 68 -14.28 -22.41 -4.52
CA LYS A 68 -14.99 -23.50 -5.22
C LYS A 68 -15.49 -23.09 -6.60
N GLU A 69 -15.93 -21.86 -6.77
CA GLU A 69 -16.30 -21.32 -8.08
C GLU A 69 -15.10 -21.30 -9.04
N TYR A 70 -13.94 -20.84 -8.57
CA TYR A 70 -12.70 -20.87 -9.34
C TYR A 70 -12.29 -22.31 -9.72
N VAL A 71 -12.37 -23.27 -8.79
CA VAL A 71 -12.06 -24.68 -9.06
C VAL A 71 -12.98 -25.25 -10.15
N GLN A 72 -14.29 -24.97 -10.10
CA GLN A 72 -15.23 -25.42 -11.14
C GLN A 72 -14.87 -24.87 -12.53
N ILE A 73 -14.33 -23.66 -12.61
CA ILE A 73 -13.91 -23.05 -13.88
C ILE A 73 -12.65 -23.75 -14.42
N ILE A 74 -11.63 -23.96 -13.58
CA ILE A 74 -10.42 -24.70 -13.96
C ILE A 74 -10.74 -26.10 -14.49
N GLU A 75 -11.61 -26.82 -13.79
CA GLU A 75 -11.99 -28.19 -14.15
C GLU A 75 -12.64 -28.23 -15.55
N ARG A 76 -13.41 -27.21 -15.90
CA ARG A 76 -14.02 -27.05 -17.24
C ARG A 76 -12.99 -26.65 -18.30
N SER A 77 -11.99 -25.83 -17.95
CA SER A 77 -11.01 -25.31 -18.90
C SER A 77 -9.90 -26.30 -19.29
N LYS A 78 -9.87 -27.52 -18.72
CA LYS A 78 -8.88 -28.58 -19.03
C LYS A 78 -7.43 -28.07 -19.08
N SER A 79 -7.05 -27.17 -18.17
CA SER A 79 -5.70 -26.58 -18.09
C SER A 79 -4.71 -27.55 -17.44
N ALA A 80 -4.60 -28.77 -17.98
CA ALA A 80 -3.88 -29.90 -17.38
C ALA A 80 -2.35 -29.75 -17.35
N ASN A 81 -1.79 -28.71 -17.97
CA ASN A 81 -0.34 -28.55 -18.19
C ASN A 81 0.24 -27.21 -17.70
N LEU A 82 -0.53 -26.39 -16.98
CA LEU A 82 -0.02 -25.10 -16.46
C LEU A 82 0.45 -25.25 -15.01
N ASP A 83 1.50 -24.51 -14.67
CA ASP A 83 1.84 -24.29 -13.26
C ASP A 83 0.67 -23.63 -12.53
N HIS A 84 0.54 -23.87 -11.22
CA HIS A 84 -0.59 -23.39 -10.42
C HIS A 84 -0.76 -21.87 -10.53
N GLN A 85 0.33 -21.09 -10.51
CA GLN A 85 0.27 -19.63 -10.62
C GLN A 85 -0.10 -19.17 -12.04
N GLN A 86 0.39 -19.86 -13.07
CA GLN A 86 0.03 -19.59 -14.46
C GLN A 86 -1.44 -19.87 -14.72
N ALA A 87 -1.96 -21.00 -14.24
CA ALA A 87 -3.37 -21.34 -14.32
C ALA A 87 -4.22 -20.26 -13.62
N PHE A 88 -3.82 -19.85 -12.42
CA PHE A 88 -4.49 -18.82 -11.63
C PHE A 88 -4.60 -17.48 -12.34
N HIS A 89 -3.49 -16.96 -12.85
CA HIS A 89 -3.50 -15.76 -13.68
C HIS A 89 -4.36 -15.94 -14.94
N SER A 90 -4.16 -17.05 -15.69
CA SER A 90 -4.84 -17.26 -16.97
C SER A 90 -6.36 -17.31 -16.87
N VAL A 91 -6.90 -17.91 -15.79
CA VAL A 91 -8.35 -18.01 -15.55
C VAL A 91 -8.91 -16.66 -15.12
N LEU A 92 -8.24 -15.95 -14.20
CA LEU A 92 -8.73 -14.68 -13.67
C LEU A 92 -8.64 -13.52 -14.66
N SER A 93 -7.71 -13.59 -15.62
CA SER A 93 -7.55 -12.59 -16.68
C SER A 93 -8.61 -12.70 -17.79
N GLN A 94 -9.42 -13.77 -17.79
CA GLN A 94 -10.55 -13.89 -18.73
C GLN A 94 -11.67 -12.88 -18.38
N PRO A 95 -12.20 -12.13 -19.36
CA PRO A 95 -13.27 -11.16 -19.12
C PRO A 95 -14.50 -11.74 -18.43
N GLU A 96 -14.84 -13.00 -18.72
CA GLU A 96 -15.97 -13.74 -18.16
C GLU A 96 -15.82 -13.96 -16.64
N ASN A 97 -14.57 -14.08 -16.16
CA ASN A 97 -14.24 -14.36 -14.77
C ASN A 97 -13.92 -13.10 -13.95
N ARG A 98 -14.10 -11.89 -14.53
CA ARG A 98 -13.81 -10.62 -13.86
C ARG A 98 -14.58 -10.44 -12.55
N TYR A 99 -15.75 -11.07 -12.41
CA TYR A 99 -16.52 -11.07 -11.16
C TYR A 99 -15.81 -11.78 -10.00
N LEU A 100 -14.96 -12.78 -10.29
CA LEU A 100 -14.12 -13.44 -9.28
C LEU A 100 -12.99 -12.54 -8.85
N ALA A 101 -12.27 -11.94 -9.79
CA ALA A 101 -11.17 -11.03 -9.51
C ALA A 101 -11.59 -9.87 -8.59
N ARG A 102 -12.80 -9.31 -8.79
CA ARG A 102 -13.38 -8.28 -7.91
C ARG A 102 -13.65 -8.75 -6.47
N LYS A 103 -13.82 -10.05 -6.27
CA LYS A 103 -14.14 -10.67 -4.98
C LYS A 103 -12.91 -11.28 -4.31
N LEU A 104 -11.73 -11.22 -4.92
CA LEU A 104 -10.50 -11.66 -4.27
C LEU A 104 -10.06 -10.66 -3.21
N SER A 105 -9.36 -11.18 -2.19
CA SER A 105 -8.63 -10.36 -1.24
C SER A 105 -7.26 -10.06 -1.80
N TRP A 106 -7.05 -8.81 -2.20
CA TRP A 106 -5.79 -8.30 -2.71
C TRP A 106 -4.90 -7.89 -1.54
N ILE A 107 -3.72 -8.48 -1.45
CA ILE A 107 -2.82 -8.30 -0.31
C ILE A 107 -1.52 -7.74 -0.84
N LEU A 108 -1.07 -6.64 -0.25
CA LEU A 108 0.29 -6.17 -0.43
C LEU A 108 1.18 -6.86 0.60
N THR A 109 2.21 -7.54 0.11
CA THR A 109 3.25 -8.18 0.91
C THR A 109 4.57 -7.44 0.74
N MET A 110 5.40 -7.53 1.77
CA MET A 110 6.77 -7.01 1.79
C MET A 110 7.65 -8.10 2.38
N GLU A 111 8.62 -8.56 1.59
CA GLU A 111 9.41 -9.77 1.90
C GLU A 111 8.55 -11.00 2.26
N GLY A 112 7.38 -11.15 1.60
CA GLY A 112 6.43 -12.24 1.85
C GLY A 112 5.55 -12.05 3.10
N VAL A 113 5.72 -10.96 3.85
CA VAL A 113 4.89 -10.63 5.01
C VAL A 113 3.71 -9.75 4.57
N PRO A 114 2.45 -10.14 4.81
CA PRO A 114 1.29 -9.28 4.55
C PRO A 114 1.35 -7.99 5.38
N ILE A 115 1.28 -6.84 4.70
CA ILE A 115 1.30 -5.52 5.36
C ILE A 115 0.00 -4.74 5.16
N TYR A 116 -0.71 -4.95 4.06
CA TYR A 116 -1.99 -4.29 3.77
C TYR A 116 -2.95 -5.19 3.00
N ILE A 117 -4.25 -4.99 3.22
CA ILE A 117 -5.30 -5.40 2.28
C ILE A 117 -5.61 -4.21 1.37
N LEU A 118 -5.51 -4.41 0.07
CA LEU A 118 -5.78 -3.38 -0.93
C LEU A 118 -7.26 -3.39 -1.30
N LEU A 119 -7.87 -2.21 -1.24
CA LEU A 119 -9.23 -1.95 -1.66
C LEU A 119 -9.18 -1.14 -2.96
N PRO A 120 -9.35 -1.79 -4.14
CA PRO A 120 -9.33 -1.11 -5.42
C PRO A 120 -10.50 -0.13 -5.50
N THR A 121 -10.27 1.09 -6.00
CA THR A 121 -11.33 2.11 -6.10
C THR A 121 -11.90 2.21 -7.51
N GLY A 122 -11.11 1.81 -8.52
CA GLY A 122 -11.50 1.83 -9.94
C GLY A 122 -11.40 0.47 -10.64
N PRO A 123 -12.04 0.33 -11.81
CA PRO A 123 -11.90 -0.86 -12.64
C PRO A 123 -10.49 -1.03 -13.23
N GLU A 124 -9.73 0.06 -13.39
CA GLU A 124 -8.35 0.03 -13.91
C GLU A 124 -7.37 -0.61 -12.91
N ASP A 125 -7.55 -0.35 -11.62
CA ASP A 125 -6.75 -0.99 -10.56
C ASP A 125 -6.80 -2.51 -10.67
N LEU A 126 -7.96 -3.06 -11.01
CA LEU A 126 -8.15 -4.50 -11.16
C LEU A 126 -7.30 -5.10 -12.27
N ASN A 127 -7.09 -4.37 -13.37
CA ASN A 127 -6.22 -4.84 -14.46
C ASN A 127 -4.77 -4.92 -13.96
N ILE A 128 -4.31 -3.91 -13.22
CA ILE A 128 -2.95 -3.87 -12.67
C ILE A 128 -2.74 -4.96 -11.61
N LEU A 129 -3.75 -5.21 -10.77
CA LEU A 129 -3.74 -6.29 -9.77
C LEU A 129 -3.65 -7.68 -10.41
N LEU A 130 -4.37 -7.90 -11.51
CA LEU A 130 -4.28 -9.13 -12.28
C LEU A 130 -2.89 -9.30 -12.92
N GLU A 131 -2.34 -8.25 -13.51
CA GLU A 131 -0.98 -8.31 -14.06
C GLU A 131 0.08 -8.54 -12.96
N ALA A 132 -0.15 -8.04 -11.75
CA ALA A 132 0.78 -8.20 -10.63
C ALA A 132 0.89 -9.65 -10.11
N ILE A 133 -0.15 -10.47 -10.28
CA ILE A 133 -0.13 -11.89 -9.87
C ILE A 133 0.43 -12.83 -10.95
N ARG A 134 0.77 -12.32 -12.13
CA ARG A 134 1.44 -13.13 -13.16
C ARG A 134 2.77 -13.66 -12.61
N PRO A 135 3.26 -14.83 -13.08
CA PRO A 135 4.58 -15.31 -12.70
C PRO A 135 5.65 -14.24 -12.97
N PRO A 136 6.42 -13.84 -11.94
CA PRO A 136 7.31 -12.70 -12.06
C PRO A 136 8.41 -12.98 -13.09
N ALA A 137 8.53 -12.10 -14.09
CA ALA A 137 9.62 -12.18 -15.07
C ALA A 137 10.96 -11.79 -14.44
N CYS A 138 10.94 -10.86 -13.47
CA CYS A 138 12.10 -10.47 -12.69
C CYS A 138 11.74 -10.42 -11.19
N PRO A 139 12.54 -11.02 -10.29
CA PRO A 139 12.28 -10.97 -8.85
C PRO A 139 12.46 -9.56 -8.25
N LEU A 140 13.01 -8.62 -9.03
CA LEU A 140 13.21 -7.23 -8.63
C LEU A 140 12.02 -6.33 -8.96
N ASP A 141 11.04 -6.84 -9.71
CA ASP A 141 9.83 -6.09 -10.02
C ASP A 141 9.03 -5.84 -8.73
N ARG A 142 8.40 -4.67 -8.63
CA ARG A 142 7.63 -4.24 -7.45
C ARG A 142 6.34 -3.60 -7.89
N GLN A 143 5.31 -3.68 -7.07
CA GLN A 143 4.13 -2.82 -7.19
C GLN A 143 4.30 -1.61 -6.29
N VAL A 144 3.92 -0.44 -6.79
CA VAL A 144 3.88 0.80 -6.04
C VAL A 144 2.42 1.13 -5.76
N VAL A 145 2.08 1.22 -4.47
CA VAL A 145 0.75 1.55 -4.00
C VAL A 145 0.80 2.94 -3.35
N VAL A 146 -0.04 3.84 -3.86
CA VAL A 146 -0.35 5.12 -3.24
C VAL A 146 -1.82 5.10 -2.85
N GLY A 147 -2.12 5.53 -1.63
CA GLY A 147 -3.49 5.54 -1.18
C GLY A 147 -3.68 6.02 0.24
N ARG A 148 -4.86 5.74 0.79
CA ARG A 148 -5.27 6.15 2.13
C ARG A 148 -5.42 4.94 3.04
N LYS A 149 -4.67 4.93 4.15
CA LYS A 149 -4.71 3.87 5.16
C LYS A 149 -5.97 4.01 6.01
N GLY A 150 -6.84 3.01 5.89
CA GLY A 150 -8.00 2.81 6.72
C GLY A 150 -7.70 2.01 7.99
N PRO A 151 -8.75 1.55 8.69
CA PRO A 151 -8.61 0.72 9.90
C PRO A 151 -8.05 -0.67 9.57
N VAL A 152 -7.70 -1.41 10.62
CA VAL A 152 -7.36 -2.83 10.54
C VAL A 152 -8.56 -3.62 9.99
N ALA A 153 -8.30 -4.51 9.03
CA ALA A 153 -9.32 -5.33 8.42
C ALA A 153 -9.96 -6.27 9.47
N PRO A 154 -11.28 -6.47 9.42
CA PRO A 154 -11.93 -7.44 10.28
C PRO A 154 -11.57 -8.88 9.82
N PRO A 155 -11.50 -9.87 10.74
CA PRO A 155 -11.08 -11.23 10.40
C PRO A 155 -11.90 -11.87 9.27
N GLU A 156 -13.17 -11.50 9.12
CA GLU A 156 -14.08 -12.04 8.10
C GLU A 156 -13.70 -11.65 6.66
N MET A 157 -12.85 -10.64 6.47
CA MET A 157 -12.47 -10.17 5.13
C MET A 157 -11.45 -11.10 4.46
N CYS A 158 -10.38 -11.49 5.18
CA CYS A 158 -9.32 -12.32 4.63
C CYS A 158 -8.58 -13.16 5.68
N GLY A 159 -9.06 -13.21 6.94
CA GLY A 159 -8.34 -13.85 8.04
C GLY A 159 -7.00 -13.19 8.39
N LEU A 160 -6.79 -11.94 7.97
CA LEU A 160 -5.59 -11.16 8.23
C LEU A 160 -5.93 -9.91 9.06
N GLU A 161 -5.18 -9.67 10.12
CA GLU A 161 -5.30 -8.49 10.97
C GLU A 161 -4.33 -7.39 10.53
N VAL A 162 -4.44 -6.96 9.27
CA VAL A 162 -3.62 -5.88 8.69
C VAL A 162 -4.48 -4.70 8.25
N PRO A 163 -3.95 -3.47 8.19
CA PRO A 163 -4.72 -2.31 7.75
C PRO A 163 -5.21 -2.44 6.31
N MET A 164 -6.38 -1.85 6.05
CA MET A 164 -6.89 -1.69 4.70
C MET A 164 -6.32 -0.42 4.06
N VAL A 165 -6.03 -0.45 2.76
CA VAL A 165 -5.61 0.71 1.98
C VAL A 165 -6.60 0.91 0.85
N LEU A 166 -7.26 2.06 0.84
CA LEU A 166 -8.02 2.55 -0.30
C LEU A 166 -7.01 2.97 -1.36
N VAL A 167 -7.00 2.27 -2.49
CA VAL A 167 -6.04 2.51 -3.56
C VAL A 167 -6.46 3.74 -4.34
N ASP A 168 -5.58 4.75 -4.37
CA ASP A 168 -5.79 5.97 -5.16
C ASP A 168 -4.88 5.98 -6.40
N HIS A 169 -3.71 5.34 -6.34
CA HIS A 169 -2.88 5.04 -7.51
C HIS A 169 -2.09 3.74 -7.31
N LEU A 170 -2.11 2.87 -8.32
CA LEU A 170 -1.40 1.61 -8.35
C LEU A 170 -0.66 1.49 -9.69
N TYR A 171 0.60 1.06 -9.67
CA TYR A 171 1.35 0.73 -10.89
C TYR A 171 2.47 -0.27 -10.61
N SER A 172 2.92 -0.95 -11.67
CA SER A 172 4.07 -1.86 -11.61
C SER A 172 5.36 -1.11 -11.96
N LEU A 173 6.39 -1.31 -11.14
CA LEU A 173 7.76 -0.93 -11.39
C LEU A 173 8.50 -2.16 -11.91
N GLU A 174 8.70 -2.21 -13.21
CA GLU A 174 9.53 -3.24 -13.86
C GLU A 174 11.00 -2.81 -13.81
N TYR A 175 11.84 -3.63 -13.17
CA TYR A 175 13.24 -3.30 -12.93
C TYR A 175 14.00 -3.02 -14.23
N ASN A 176 13.80 -3.86 -15.24
CA ASN A 176 14.52 -3.74 -16.51
C ASN A 176 14.17 -2.44 -17.24
N ASP A 177 12.90 -2.05 -17.24
CA ASP A 177 12.45 -0.83 -17.91
C ASP A 177 12.82 0.41 -17.11
N PHE A 178 12.76 0.32 -15.78
CA PHE A 178 13.27 1.36 -14.89
C PHE A 178 14.75 1.63 -15.18
N ILE A 179 15.63 0.62 -15.16
CA ILE A 179 17.07 0.82 -15.41
C ILE A 179 17.34 1.32 -16.83
N LYS A 180 16.63 0.81 -17.85
CA LYS A 180 16.75 1.32 -19.24
C LYS A 180 16.35 2.79 -19.37
N SER A 181 15.43 3.27 -18.54
CA SER A 181 14.99 4.66 -18.57
C SER A 181 16.04 5.64 -18.03
N ILE A 182 17.02 5.15 -17.25
CA ILE A 182 18.07 5.96 -16.66
C ILE A 182 19.23 6.06 -17.65
N ARG A 183 19.51 7.28 -18.11
CA ARG A 183 20.69 7.57 -18.94
C ARG A 183 21.82 8.08 -18.06
N SER A 184 23.03 7.62 -18.32
CA SER A 184 24.26 8.20 -17.78
C SER A 184 25.18 8.57 -18.94
N GLU A 185 25.65 9.81 -18.97
CA GLU A 185 26.60 10.30 -19.97
C GLU A 185 28.06 10.08 -19.53
N SER A 186 28.28 9.88 -18.23
CA SER A 186 29.62 9.87 -17.61
C SER A 186 30.23 8.48 -17.44
N VAL A 187 29.43 7.42 -17.53
CA VAL A 187 29.87 6.03 -17.26
C VAL A 187 29.48 5.13 -18.42
N THR A 188 30.36 4.20 -18.81
CA THR A 188 30.08 3.19 -19.83
C THR A 188 28.84 2.37 -19.48
N ASP A 189 28.02 2.03 -20.48
CA ASP A 189 26.73 1.33 -20.29
C ASP A 189 26.79 0.08 -19.40
N GLU A 190 27.82 -0.77 -19.55
CA GLU A 190 27.93 -2.02 -18.78
C GLU A 190 28.23 -1.78 -17.30
N LYS A 191 29.23 -0.93 -17.01
CA LYS A 191 29.54 -0.51 -15.63
C LYS A 191 28.34 0.19 -15.01
N PHE A 192 27.70 1.10 -15.74
CA PHE A 192 26.52 1.81 -15.27
C PHE A 192 25.40 0.84 -14.86
N LYS A 193 25.10 -0.16 -15.70
CA LYS A 193 24.07 -1.18 -15.38
C LYS A 193 24.38 -1.94 -14.09
N ALA A 194 25.65 -2.30 -13.85
CA ALA A 194 26.05 -2.99 -12.63
C ALA A 194 25.84 -2.11 -11.38
N ILE A 195 26.24 -0.83 -11.45
CA ILE A 195 26.11 0.13 -10.34
C ILE A 195 24.65 0.48 -10.08
N ALA A 196 23.88 0.69 -11.15
CA ALA A 196 22.47 0.98 -11.06
C ALA A 196 21.71 -0.20 -10.43
N ARG A 197 22.10 -1.45 -10.75
CA ARG A 197 21.58 -2.65 -10.09
C ARG A 197 21.90 -2.68 -8.60
N GLU A 198 23.15 -2.47 -8.21
CA GLU A 198 23.55 -2.46 -6.80
C GLU A 198 22.82 -1.35 -6.02
N THR A 199 22.76 -0.15 -6.59
CA THR A 199 22.03 0.97 -6.02
C THR A 199 20.54 0.66 -5.92
N PHE A 200 19.94 0.02 -6.93
CA PHE A 200 18.55 -0.40 -6.90
C PHE A 200 18.28 -1.37 -5.76
N LEU A 201 19.09 -2.42 -5.61
CA LEU A 201 18.96 -3.37 -4.52
C LEU A 201 19.04 -2.68 -3.15
N ARG A 202 19.97 -1.74 -2.98
CA ARG A 202 20.11 -0.96 -1.74
C ARG A 202 18.91 -0.06 -1.48
N MET A 203 18.40 0.62 -2.51
CA MET A 203 17.23 1.49 -2.40
C MET A 203 15.93 0.70 -2.17
N MET A 204 15.82 -0.52 -2.71
CA MET A 204 14.72 -1.44 -2.40
C MET A 204 14.78 -1.89 -0.94
N GLN A 205 15.97 -2.25 -0.45
CA GLN A 205 16.15 -2.60 0.96
C GLN A 205 15.75 -1.46 1.91
N LEU A 206 16.07 -0.21 1.54
CA LEU A 206 15.65 0.97 2.30
C LEU A 206 14.14 1.22 2.20
N ALA A 207 13.52 0.75 1.11
CA ALA A 207 12.09 0.84 0.86
C ALA A 207 11.29 -0.32 1.47
N ASP A 208 11.94 -1.29 2.12
CA ASP A 208 11.29 -2.36 2.90
C ASP A 208 10.74 -1.80 4.23
N ASN A 209 9.74 -0.93 4.08
CA ASN A 209 9.02 -0.28 5.15
C ASN A 209 7.54 -0.16 4.78
N ILE A 210 6.67 0.04 5.77
CA ILE A 210 5.22 0.07 5.56
C ILE A 210 4.70 1.34 4.85
N GLY A 211 5.55 2.29 4.44
CA GLY A 211 5.09 3.44 3.66
C GLY A 211 4.10 4.39 4.35
N SER A 212 3.86 4.26 5.66
CA SER A 212 2.81 5.01 6.38
C SER A 212 3.31 6.21 7.19
N THR A 213 4.62 6.41 7.28
CA THR A 213 5.22 7.59 7.93
C THR A 213 5.78 8.52 6.86
N ASP A 214 5.92 9.81 7.17
CA ASP A 214 6.49 10.76 6.21
C ASP A 214 7.90 10.34 5.75
N LYS A 215 8.74 9.85 6.66
CA LYS A 215 10.08 9.33 6.32
C LYS A 215 10.03 8.13 5.37
N HIS A 216 9.16 7.16 5.66
CA HIS A 216 8.94 5.98 4.82
C HIS A 216 8.48 6.39 3.41
N ARG A 217 7.48 7.28 3.34
CA ARG A 217 6.96 7.80 2.07
C ARG A 217 8.03 8.53 1.26
N ALA A 218 8.89 9.33 1.89
CA ALA A 218 10.02 9.98 1.21
C ALA A 218 11.02 8.98 0.64
N LEU A 219 11.43 7.97 1.41
CA LEU A 219 12.35 6.93 0.95
C LEU A 219 11.74 6.18 -0.25
N ASN A 220 10.51 5.71 -0.10
CA ASN A 220 9.80 4.94 -1.12
C ASN A 220 9.58 5.74 -2.40
N TYR A 221 9.20 7.02 -2.28
CA TYR A 221 9.05 7.91 -3.42
C TYR A 221 10.38 8.10 -4.16
N LEU A 222 11.47 8.43 -3.45
CA LEU A 222 12.76 8.68 -4.09
C LEU A 222 13.36 7.43 -4.73
N SER A 223 13.13 6.24 -4.15
CA SER A 223 13.58 4.97 -4.72
C SER A 223 13.03 4.70 -6.12
N VAL A 224 11.88 5.26 -6.49
CA VAL A 224 11.20 4.92 -7.77
C VAL A 224 10.92 6.13 -8.66
N ARG A 225 10.92 7.35 -8.11
CA ARG A 225 10.63 8.59 -8.84
C ARG A 225 11.84 9.50 -9.01
N TYR A 226 13.00 9.16 -8.45
CA TYR A 226 14.19 10.01 -8.56
C TYR A 226 15.43 9.30 -9.14
N PRO A 227 15.48 9.10 -10.47
CA PRO A 227 16.61 8.49 -11.19
C PRO A 227 17.99 9.12 -10.91
N ALA A 228 18.04 10.39 -10.50
CA ALA A 228 19.29 11.08 -10.22
C ALA A 228 20.11 10.44 -9.08
N ILE A 229 19.49 9.69 -8.17
CA ILE A 229 20.22 8.90 -7.15
C ILE A 229 21.11 7.84 -7.81
N TYR A 230 20.62 7.20 -8.86
CA TYR A 230 21.33 6.14 -9.59
C TYR A 230 22.45 6.71 -10.44
N VAL A 231 22.20 7.84 -11.10
CA VAL A 231 23.24 8.58 -11.85
C VAL A 231 24.34 9.03 -10.90
N LYS A 232 23.97 9.64 -9.76
CA LYS A 232 24.94 10.09 -8.77
C LYS A 232 25.77 8.94 -8.20
N ALA A 233 25.16 7.80 -7.93
CA ALA A 233 25.88 6.62 -7.45
C ALA A 233 26.92 6.12 -8.48
N ALA A 234 26.62 6.20 -9.77
CA ALA A 234 27.57 5.87 -10.82
C ALA A 234 28.72 6.87 -10.92
N GLU A 235 28.44 8.18 -10.82
CA GLU A 235 29.46 9.25 -10.80
C GLU A 235 30.40 9.12 -9.61
N GLU A 236 29.86 8.86 -8.42
CA GLU A 236 30.65 8.71 -7.19
C GLU A 236 31.53 7.46 -7.23
N LEU A 237 31.10 6.38 -7.90
CA LEU A 237 31.93 5.19 -8.02
C LEU A 237 33.21 5.41 -8.84
N GLU A 238 33.17 6.24 -9.90
CA GLU A 238 34.38 6.60 -10.66
C GLU A 238 35.42 7.32 -9.77
N ARG A 239 34.98 7.91 -8.66
CA ARG A 239 35.80 8.55 -7.63
C ARG A 239 36.12 7.61 -6.45
N ASN A 240 35.82 6.32 -6.59
CA ASN A 240 35.99 5.28 -5.57
C ASN A 240 35.12 5.45 -4.31
N PHE A 241 33.96 6.10 -4.45
CA PHE A 241 32.96 6.21 -3.38
C PHE A 241 31.81 5.20 -3.56
N LEU A 242 31.25 4.71 -2.45
CA LEU A 242 30.04 3.90 -2.43
C LEU A 242 28.93 4.53 -1.61
N LEU A 243 27.68 4.32 -2.02
CA LEU A 243 26.51 4.66 -1.20
C LEU A 243 26.49 3.77 0.05
N THR A 244 26.80 4.34 1.21
CA THR A 244 26.88 3.60 2.48
C THR A 244 25.61 3.76 3.32
N SER A 245 24.98 4.94 3.30
CA SER A 245 23.76 5.20 4.06
C SER A 245 22.81 6.15 3.36
N VAL A 246 21.51 5.98 3.66
CA VAL A 246 20.45 6.89 3.26
C VAL A 246 19.59 7.16 4.49
N ASN A 247 19.50 8.42 4.90
CA ASN A 247 18.81 8.83 6.12
C ASN A 247 17.74 9.88 5.83
N ALA A 248 16.54 9.66 6.35
CA ALA A 248 15.43 10.60 6.24
C ALA A 248 15.26 11.40 7.55
N ILE A 249 15.42 12.72 7.47
CA ILE A 249 15.24 13.65 8.58
C ILE A 249 14.21 14.73 8.22
N PHE A 250 13.45 15.22 9.20
CA PHE A 250 12.57 16.35 8.96
C PHE A 250 13.38 17.62 8.68
N SER A 251 12.93 18.40 7.70
CA SER A 251 13.52 19.70 7.38
C SER A 251 13.14 20.72 8.46
N ARG A 252 14.10 21.55 8.86
CA ARG A 252 13.85 22.69 9.77
C ARG A 252 13.11 23.85 9.09
N LEU A 253 12.89 23.78 7.78
CA LEU A 253 12.30 24.86 6.97
C LEU A 253 10.77 24.83 6.91
N SER A 254 10.10 24.16 7.85
CA SER A 254 8.70 23.80 7.65
C SER A 254 7.85 23.99 8.91
N ASP A 255 7.01 25.03 8.89
CA ASP A 255 6.01 25.28 9.95
C ASP A 255 4.69 24.54 9.65
N ASN A 256 4.17 24.67 8.42
CA ASN A 256 2.85 24.11 8.04
C ASN A 256 2.91 22.94 7.04
N ARG A 257 4.10 22.59 6.53
CA ARG A 257 4.28 21.52 5.53
C ARG A 257 5.04 20.35 6.16
N LYS A 258 4.95 19.18 5.55
CA LYS A 258 5.73 18.01 5.95
C LYS A 258 6.87 17.83 4.97
N ILE A 259 8.00 18.49 5.23
CA ILE A 259 9.18 18.42 4.36
C ILE A 259 10.22 17.49 5.00
N VAL A 260 10.65 16.49 4.25
CA VAL A 260 11.71 15.55 4.65
C VAL A 260 12.93 15.76 3.77
N SER A 261 14.11 15.86 4.39
CA SER A 261 15.40 15.79 3.72
C SER A 261 15.89 14.35 3.76
N VAL A 262 16.10 13.74 2.60
CA VAL A 262 16.71 12.42 2.46
C VAL A 262 18.16 12.62 2.07
N ILE A 263 19.06 12.22 2.96
CA ILE A 263 20.51 12.41 2.86
C ILE A 263 21.15 11.10 2.44
N GLN A 264 21.82 11.10 1.29
CA GLN A 264 22.65 10.02 0.81
C GLN A 264 24.09 10.28 1.24
N SER A 265 24.73 9.32 1.92
CA SER A 265 26.15 9.40 2.26
C SER A 265 26.95 8.43 1.40
N PHE A 266 27.98 8.96 0.77
CA PHE A 266 28.93 8.24 -0.05
C PHE A 266 30.27 8.18 0.69
N THR A 267 30.85 6.99 0.84
CA THR A 267 32.13 6.81 1.53
C THR A 267 33.18 6.29 0.57
N ASN A 268 34.34 6.94 0.55
CA ASN A 268 35.48 6.53 -0.26
C ASN A 268 36.10 5.25 0.31
N LYS A 269 36.30 4.23 -0.54
CA LYS A 269 36.76 2.90 -0.09
C LYS A 269 38.17 2.91 0.48
N GLU A 270 39.05 3.78 -0.01
CA GLU A 270 40.46 3.81 0.37
C GLU A 270 40.72 4.77 1.53
N THR A 271 40.14 5.97 1.46
CA THR A 271 40.44 7.05 2.40
C THR A 271 39.45 7.15 3.56
N GLY A 272 38.26 6.53 3.44
CA GLY A 272 37.17 6.67 4.40
C GLY A 272 36.49 8.04 4.40
N ALA A 273 36.88 8.95 3.49
CA ALA A 273 36.24 10.25 3.33
C ALA A 273 34.74 10.10 3.02
N VAL A 274 33.91 10.97 3.58
CA VAL A 274 32.45 10.91 3.39
C VAL A 274 31.96 12.17 2.69
N GLU A 275 31.28 11.99 1.56
CA GLU A 275 30.53 13.05 0.90
C GLU A 275 29.04 12.81 1.08
N LYS A 276 28.29 13.85 1.41
CA LYS A 276 26.85 13.76 1.63
C LYS A 276 26.10 14.62 0.64
N TYR A 277 25.00 14.09 0.16
CA TYR A 277 24.05 14.80 -0.71
C TYR A 277 22.67 14.68 -0.10
N PHE A 278 21.79 15.64 -0.37
CA PHE A 278 20.42 15.57 0.09
C PHE A 278 19.42 15.98 -1.00
N VAL A 279 18.22 15.41 -0.88
CA VAL A 279 17.04 15.77 -1.67
C VAL A 279 15.94 16.12 -0.69
N ARG A 280 15.17 17.18 -0.95
CA ARG A 280 13.99 17.52 -0.13
C ARG A 280 12.72 17.13 -0.85
N VAL A 281 11.84 16.49 -0.12
CA VAL A 281 10.53 16.02 -0.59
C VAL A 281 9.45 16.60 0.31
N ASP A 282 8.41 17.14 -0.31
CA ASP A 282 7.17 17.51 0.37
C ASP A 282 6.23 16.32 0.40
N LEU A 283 5.67 16.05 1.56
CA LEU A 283 4.83 14.89 1.88
C LEU A 283 3.52 15.32 2.54
N THR A 284 3.18 16.61 2.48
CA THR A 284 2.01 17.17 3.18
C THR A 284 0.74 16.48 2.69
N GLU A 285 0.63 16.34 1.37
CA GLU A 285 -0.49 15.73 0.69
C GLU A 285 -0.17 14.31 0.23
N GLU A 286 -1.12 13.67 -0.43
CA GLU A 286 -1.07 12.30 -0.93
C GLU A 286 0.14 12.01 -1.82
N PHE A 287 0.33 12.84 -2.84
CA PHE A 287 1.37 12.68 -3.85
C PHE A 287 2.63 13.47 -3.49
N PRO A 288 3.75 12.80 -3.16
CA PRO A 288 4.99 13.48 -2.84
C PRO A 288 5.59 14.18 -4.05
N PHE A 289 6.32 15.27 -3.82
CA PHE A 289 7.08 15.95 -4.87
C PHE A 289 8.39 16.57 -4.35
N ILE A 290 9.33 16.75 -5.27
CA ILE A 290 10.67 17.29 -4.95
C ILE A 290 10.60 18.80 -4.76
N VAL A 291 11.08 19.28 -3.62
CA VAL A 291 11.21 20.70 -3.27
C VAL A 291 12.63 21.20 -3.58
N THR A 292 13.63 20.37 -3.34
CA THR A 292 15.03 20.70 -3.62
C THR A 292 15.66 19.49 -4.29
N LYS A 293 16.15 19.68 -5.51
CA LYS A 293 16.94 18.68 -6.24
C LYS A 293 18.22 18.35 -5.46
N MET A 294 18.84 17.23 -5.80
CA MET A 294 20.07 16.77 -5.18
C MET A 294 21.12 17.88 -5.10
N ALA A 295 21.61 18.13 -3.89
CA ALA A 295 22.63 19.13 -3.59
C ALA A 295 23.55 18.63 -2.47
N PRO A 296 24.79 19.16 -2.36
CA PRO A 296 25.70 18.82 -1.27
C PRO A 296 25.07 19.09 0.10
N TYR A 297 25.24 18.14 1.03
CA TYR A 297 24.79 18.24 2.40
C TYR A 297 25.99 18.43 3.33
N TYR A 298 25.89 19.39 4.23
CA TYR A 298 26.86 19.61 5.29
C TYR A 298 26.18 19.32 6.63
N ASP A 299 26.81 18.48 7.46
CA ASP A 299 26.35 18.26 8.82
C ASP A 299 26.40 19.59 9.59
N ARG A 300 25.35 19.87 10.37
CA ARG A 300 25.18 21.10 11.15
C ARG A 300 24.71 20.77 12.56
#